data_AF-A0A4Q3VJP6-F1
#
_entry.id   AF-A0A4Q3VJP6-F1
#
_cell.length_a   1.000
_cell.length_b   1.000
_cell.length_c   1.000
_cell.angle_alpha   90.00
_cell.angle_beta   90.00
_cell.angle_gamma   90.00
#
_symmetry.space_group_name_H-M   'P 1'
#
loop_
_entity.id
_entity.type
_entity.pdbx_description
1 polymer ?
#
loop_
_entity_poly.entity_id
_entity_poly.type
_entity_poly.pdbx_seq_one_letter_code
_entity_poly.pdbx_strand_id
1 'polypeptide(L)'
;MPVRGFGVRRQQGGGTLGEAIMPVVRVSWFEGKDHGQKQKVAAEITESIVRNTGTDAAYIYVIFDDVAPSDWAGAGKLFGEPAAAPST
;
A
#
# COMPACT_ATOMS: atom_id res chain seq x y z
N MET A 1 -44.44 -34.60 0.76
CA MET A 1 -43.94 -33.35 1.36
C MET A 1 -42.43 -33.42 1.50
N PRO A 2 -41.63 -32.83 0.60
CA PRO A 2 -40.18 -32.69 0.82
C PRO A 2 -39.84 -31.29 1.34
N VAL A 3 -39.17 -31.26 2.50
CA VAL A 3 -38.59 -30.08 3.14
C VAL A 3 -37.39 -29.57 2.35
N ARG A 4 -37.43 -28.28 1.98
CA ARG A 4 -36.36 -27.53 1.32
C ARG A 4 -35.20 -27.30 2.30
N GLY A 5 -34.08 -27.97 2.07
CA GLY A 5 -32.80 -27.68 2.74
C GLY A 5 -32.22 -26.36 2.23
N PHE A 6 -32.10 -25.41 3.14
CA PHE A 6 -31.52 -24.08 2.97
C PHE A 6 -30.14 -24.13 2.29
N GLY A 7 -30.06 -23.59 1.08
CA GLY A 7 -28.78 -23.20 0.49
C GLY A 7 -28.18 -22.06 1.32
N VAL A 8 -26.98 -22.27 1.83
CA VAL A 8 -26.12 -21.18 2.32
C VAL A 8 -25.84 -20.28 1.12
N ARG A 9 -26.67 -19.25 0.94
CA ARG A 9 -26.33 -18.13 0.07
C ARG A 9 -25.09 -17.49 0.68
N ARG A 10 -23.94 -17.66 0.01
CA ARG A 10 -22.84 -16.72 0.18
C ARG A 10 -23.42 -15.33 -0.06
N GLN A 11 -23.37 -14.52 0.99
CA GLN A 11 -23.70 -13.11 0.99
C GLN A 11 -22.96 -12.44 -0.18
N GLN A 12 -23.67 -12.20 -1.28
CA GLN A 12 -23.23 -11.27 -2.31
C GLN A 12 -23.84 -9.91 -1.99
N GLY A 13 -22.95 -8.91 -1.95
CA GLY A 13 -23.22 -7.56 -2.44
C GLY A 13 -24.22 -6.72 -1.65
N GLY A 14 -23.70 -5.90 -0.73
CA GLY A 14 -24.47 -4.86 -0.05
C GLY A 14 -23.57 -3.72 0.41
N GLY A 15 -22.79 -3.12 -0.49
CA GLY A 15 -22.11 -1.86 -0.24
C GLY A 15 -22.93 -0.72 -0.83
N THR A 16 -23.61 0.04 0.01
CA THR A 16 -24.27 1.30 -0.33
C THR A 16 -23.32 2.22 -1.10
N LEU A 17 -23.77 2.75 -2.24
CA LEU A 17 -23.20 3.91 -2.89
C LEU A 17 -23.30 5.09 -1.91
N GLY A 18 -22.26 5.37 -1.14
CA GLY A 18 -22.30 6.40 -0.10
C GLY A 18 -20.95 6.93 0.37
N GLU A 19 -19.89 6.14 0.24
CA GLU A 19 -18.54 6.62 0.51
C GLU A 19 -17.62 5.95 -0.52
N ALA A 20 -17.26 6.67 -1.57
CA ALA A 20 -16.19 6.26 -2.46
C ALA A 20 -14.89 6.34 -1.64
N ILE A 21 -14.62 5.28 -0.88
CA ILE A 21 -13.33 5.11 -0.22
C ILE A 21 -12.28 5.10 -1.33
N MET A 22 -11.41 6.11 -1.31
CA MET A 22 -10.25 6.26 -2.20
C MET A 22 -8.99 6.03 -1.37
N PRO A 23 -8.58 4.77 -1.14
CA PRO A 23 -7.40 4.49 -0.34
C PRO A 23 -6.15 5.01 -1.05
N VAL A 24 -5.38 5.81 -0.34
CA VAL A 24 -4.07 6.27 -0.81
C VAL A 24 -3.00 5.64 0.06
N VAL A 25 -2.09 4.90 -0.57
CA VAL A 25 -0.89 4.36 0.07
C VAL A 25 0.31 5.16 -0.39
N ARG A 26 1.08 5.67 0.57
CA ARG A 26 2.38 6.29 0.29
C ARG A 26 3.50 5.35 0.72
N VAL A 27 4.41 5.11 -0.21
CA VAL A 27 5.62 4.33 0.01
C VAL A 27 6.79 5.29 -0.12
N SER A 28 7.35 5.68 1.01
CA SER A 28 8.62 6.43 1.05
C SER A 28 9.77 5.44 1.19
N TRP A 29 10.76 5.56 0.31
CA TRP A 29 11.93 4.68 0.32
C TRP A 29 13.17 5.40 -0.26
N PHE A 30 14.34 4.77 -0.14
CA PHE A 30 15.53 5.32 -0.78
C PHE A 30 15.44 5.26 -2.30
N GLU A 31 15.91 6.35 -2.92
CA GLU A 31 16.04 6.48 -4.37
C GLU A 31 16.90 5.37 -5.02
N GLY A 32 16.83 5.28 -6.35
CA GLY A 32 17.59 4.30 -7.14
C GLY A 32 16.91 2.94 -7.32
N LYS A 33 15.61 2.82 -7.04
CA LYS A 33 14.81 1.63 -7.35
C LYS A 33 14.35 1.64 -8.81
N ASP A 34 14.33 0.45 -9.43
CA ASP A 34 13.88 0.28 -10.81
C ASP A 34 12.35 0.44 -10.94
N HIS A 35 11.90 0.90 -12.11
CA HIS A 35 10.48 1.06 -12.42
C HIS A 35 9.70 -0.26 -12.30
N GLY A 36 10.30 -1.38 -12.72
CA GLY A 36 9.70 -2.70 -12.60
C GLY A 36 9.51 -3.14 -11.15
N GLN A 37 10.36 -2.68 -10.22
CA GLN A 37 10.19 -2.93 -8.79
C GLN A 37 8.99 -2.14 -8.24
N LYS A 38 8.86 -0.85 -8.59
CA LYS A 38 7.70 -0.02 -8.24
C LYS A 38 6.39 -0.65 -8.71
N GLN A 39 6.38 -1.13 -9.96
CA GLN A 39 5.20 -1.76 -10.55
C GLN A 39 4.75 -3.02 -9.78
N LYS A 40 5.70 -3.89 -9.40
CA LYS A 40 5.38 -5.09 -8.61
C LYS A 40 4.81 -4.73 -7.24
N VAL A 41 5.45 -3.79 -6.53
CA VAL A 41 4.99 -3.33 -5.22
C VAL A 41 3.60 -2.70 -5.29
N ALA A 42 3.33 -1.86 -6.30
CA ALA A 42 2.03 -1.26 -6.49
C ALA A 42 0.92 -2.31 -6.71
N ALA A 43 1.20 -3.34 -7.52
CA ALA A 43 0.28 -4.42 -7.79
C ALA A 43 -0.05 -5.22 -6.51
N GLU A 44 0.96 -5.61 -5.73
CA GLU A 44 0.78 -6.39 -4.50
C GLU A 44 0.03 -5.61 -3.42
N ILE A 45 0.32 -4.31 -3.24
CA ILE A 45 -0.40 -3.44 -2.30
C ILE A 45 -1.87 -3.31 -2.69
N THR A 46 -2.13 -3.03 -3.97
CA THR A 46 -3.49 -2.88 -4.49
C THR A 46 -4.28 -4.16 -4.31
N GLU A 47 -3.71 -5.31 -4.69
CA GLU A 47 -4.35 -6.62 -4.52
C GLU A 47 -4.68 -6.91 -3.05
N SER A 48 -3.77 -6.58 -2.14
CA SER A 48 -4.00 -6.75 -0.70
C SER A 48 -5.21 -5.95 -0.21
N ILE A 49 -5.35 -4.70 -0.66
CA ILE A 49 -6.48 -3.85 -0.27
C ILE A 49 -7.78 -4.38 -0.88
N VAL A 50 -7.79 -4.72 -2.16
CA VAL A 50 -8.97 -5.31 -2.83
C VAL A 50 -9.42 -6.58 -2.09
N ARG A 51 -8.48 -7.49 -1.80
CA ARG A 51 -8.75 -8.77 -1.15
C ARG A 51 -9.34 -8.63 0.26
N ASN A 52 -8.88 -7.65 1.03
CA ASN A 52 -9.28 -7.48 2.44
C ASN A 52 -10.46 -6.53 2.64
N THR A 53 -10.70 -5.59 1.73
CA THR A 53 -11.71 -4.53 1.89
C THR A 53 -12.85 -4.61 0.88
N GLY A 54 -12.65 -5.29 -0.25
CA GLY A 54 -13.62 -5.31 -1.36
C GLY A 54 -13.68 -3.99 -2.15
N THR A 55 -12.77 -3.04 -1.91
CA THR A 55 -12.65 -1.81 -2.70
C THR A 55 -12.22 -2.13 -4.12
N ASP A 56 -12.82 -1.48 -5.11
CA ASP A 56 -12.39 -1.62 -6.51
C ASP A 56 -10.97 -1.05 -6.70
N ALA A 57 -10.12 -1.77 -7.42
CA ALA A 57 -8.75 -1.38 -7.73
C ALA A 57 -8.66 -0.01 -8.41
N ALA A 58 -9.69 0.39 -9.17
CA ALA A 58 -9.75 1.69 -9.84
C ALA A 58 -9.74 2.90 -8.88
N TYR A 59 -10.10 2.69 -7.61
CA TYR A 59 -10.13 3.75 -6.58
C TYR A 59 -8.92 3.71 -5.64
N ILE A 60 -7.96 2.80 -5.87
CA ILE A 60 -6.78 2.63 -5.01
C ILE A 60 -5.58 3.29 -5.69
N TYR A 61 -4.91 4.18 -4.97
CA TYR A 61 -3.74 4.89 -5.47
C TYR A 61 -2.52 4.57 -4.62
N VAL A 62 -1.42 4.21 -5.29
CA VAL A 62 -0.10 4.00 -4.65
C VAL A 62 0.85 5.07 -5.16
N ILE A 63 1.40 5.86 -4.24
CA ILE A 63 2.36 6.91 -4.52
C ILE A 63 3.73 6.46 -3.98
N PHE A 64 4.76 6.59 -4.80
CA PHE A 64 6.14 6.32 -4.42
C PHE A 64 6.89 7.64 -4.23
N ASP A 65 7.43 7.84 -3.04
CA ASP A 65 8.34 8.93 -2.73
C ASP A 65 9.77 8.37 -2.71
N ASP A 66 10.56 8.70 -3.73
CA ASP A 66 12.00 8.43 -3.76
C ASP A 66 12.72 9.52 -2.98
N VAL A 67 13.32 9.15 -1.86
CA VAL A 67 14.00 10.08 -0.95
C VAL A 67 15.49 9.79 -0.97
N ALA A 68 16.31 10.82 -1.16
CA ALA A 68 17.76 10.69 -1.06
C ALA A 68 18.15 10.30 0.38
N PRO A 69 19.20 9.47 0.59
CA PRO A 69 19.65 9.12 1.94
C PRO A 69 20.01 10.34 2.81
N SER A 70 20.45 11.44 2.19
CA SER A 70 20.72 12.73 2.87
C SER A 70 19.48 13.37 3.47
N ASP A 71 18.30 13.09 2.94
CA ASP A 71 17.03 13.69 3.36
C ASP A 71 16.22 12.75 4.28
N TRP A 72 16.80 11.60 4.63
CA TRP A 72 16.19 10.61 5.50
C TRP A 72 16.92 10.57 6.85
N ALA A 73 16.16 10.66 7.94
CA ALA A 73 16.67 10.52 9.32
C ALA A 73 16.06 9.31 10.02
N GLY A 74 16.88 8.59 10.78
CA GLY A 74 16.44 7.48 11.64
C GLY A 74 17.22 7.51 12.95
N ALA A 75 16.52 7.30 14.08
CA ALA A 75 17.12 7.35 15.43
C ALA A 75 17.97 8.61 15.70
N GLY A 76 17.56 9.75 15.12
CA GLY A 76 18.23 11.04 15.29
C GLY A 76 19.48 11.26 14.42
N LYS A 77 19.76 10.40 13.44
CA LYS A 77 20.91 10.53 12.52
C LYS A 77 20.46 10.55 11.07
N LEU A 78 21.10 11.37 10.25
CA LEU A 78 20.88 11.36 8.79
C LEU A 78 21.65 10.21 8.17
N PHE A 79 21.02 9.51 7.23
CA PHE A 79 21.67 8.39 6.54
C PHE A 79 22.73 8.85 5.52
N GLY A 80 22.63 10.09 5.03
CA GLY A 80 23.59 10.69 4.09
C GLY A 80 24.70 11.53 4.72
N GLU A 81 24.82 11.60 6.05
CA GLU A 81 26.00 12.20 6.67
C GLU A 81 27.24 11.33 6.31
N PRO A 82 28.32 11.92 5.76
CA PRO A 82 29.60 11.25 5.75
C PRO A 82 29.94 10.99 7.22
N ALA A 83 30.18 9.73 7.58
CA ALA A 83 30.53 9.33 8.94
C ALA A 83 31.55 10.35 9.50
N ALA A 84 31.09 11.20 10.41
CA ALA A 84 31.92 12.31 10.91
C ALA A 84 33.20 11.69 11.45
N ALA A 85 34.33 12.02 10.82
CA ALA A 85 35.63 11.61 11.30
C ALA A 85 35.73 12.01 12.78
N PRO A 86 36.18 11.10 13.67
CA PRO A 86 36.17 11.35 15.10
C PRO A 86 36.96 12.63 15.38
N SER A 87 36.29 13.62 15.96
CA SER A 87 36.94 14.83 16.45
C SER A 87 37.91 14.41 17.56
N THR A 88 39.19 14.72 17.34
CA THR A 88 40.34 14.43 18.22
C THR A 88 40.21 15.14 19.56
#